data_AF-A0A8H7VGE0-F1
#
_entry.id   AF-A0A8H7VGE0-F1
#
_cell.length_a   1.000
_cell.length_b   1.000
_cell.length_c   1.000
_cell.angle_alpha   90.00
_cell.angle_beta   90.00
_cell.angle_gamma   90.00
#
_symmetry.space_group_name_H-M   'P 1'
#
loop_
_entity.id
_entity.type
_entity.pdbx_description
1 polymer ?
#
loop_
_entity_poly.entity_id
_entity_poly.type
_entity_poly.pdbx_seq_one_letter_code
_entity_poly.pdbx_strand_id
1 'polypeptide(L)'
;MVSRIEKEAQLLNSVQALIKAQSTRMSLYKEFNDAFQDYLKDKCPEEQYYSVCRLVTEGFQEVSNEIQSIEQDMNDEYNRKDIGDMIRRLQEKEKAKLHETVHLQIYTIESRKSDKDYDATLQEHNTRLTEIGNDINEIWDEIRQESTELTYALST
;
A
#
# COMPACT_ATOMS: atom_id res chain seq x y z
N MET A 1 -30.32 4.34 17.90
CA MET A 1 -29.79 5.54 17.23
C MET A 1 -28.44 5.80 17.87
N VAL A 2 -27.34 5.52 17.15
CA VAL A 2 -25.99 5.77 17.64
C VAL A 2 -25.83 7.28 17.83
N SER A 3 -25.30 7.72 18.97
CA SER A 3 -25.10 9.14 19.23
C SER A 3 -24.05 9.71 18.29
N ARG A 4 -24.11 11.02 18.03
CA ARG A 4 -23.13 11.71 17.18
C ARG A 4 -21.69 11.47 17.64
N ILE A 5 -21.46 11.52 18.95
CA ILE A 5 -20.16 11.29 19.58
C ILE A 5 -19.64 9.87 19.33
N GLU A 6 -20.52 8.86 19.42
CA GLU A 6 -20.14 7.47 19.14
C GLU A 6 -19.76 7.27 17.66
N LYS A 7 -20.49 7.89 16.71
CA LYS A 7 -20.14 7.83 15.28
C LYS A 7 -18.79 8.50 14.99
N GLU A 8 -18.53 9.65 15.59
CA GLU A 8 -17.26 10.37 15.40
C GLU A 8 -16.07 9.62 16.04
N ALA A 9 -16.28 8.93 17.17
CA ALA A 9 -15.28 8.05 17.75
C ALA A 9 -14.99 6.81 16.87
N GLN A 10 -16.03 6.22 16.28
CA GLN A 10 -15.90 5.11 15.32
C GLN A 10 -15.12 5.53 14.06
N LEU A 11 -15.40 6.72 13.53
CA LEU A 11 -14.66 7.31 12.41
C LEU A 11 -13.15 7.43 12.71
N LEU A 12 -12.79 7.96 13.89
CA LEU A 12 -11.38 8.05 14.31
C LEU A 12 -10.73 6.67 14.42
N ASN A 13 -11.45 5.68 14.96
CA ASN A 13 -10.94 4.30 15.06
C ASN A 13 -10.68 3.71 13.67
N SER A 14 -11.55 3.97 12.69
CA SER A 14 -11.36 3.53 11.30
C SER A 14 -10.14 4.19 10.65
N VAL A 15 -9.87 5.48 10.92
CA VAL A 15 -8.62 6.12 10.44
C VAL A 15 -7.39 5.53 11.11
N GLN A 16 -7.44 5.23 12.41
CA GLN A 16 -6.33 4.56 13.09
C GLN A 16 -6.08 3.14 12.55
N ALA A 17 -7.15 2.40 12.23
CA ALA A 17 -7.06 1.10 11.58
C ALA A 17 -6.40 1.22 10.20
N LEU A 18 -6.78 2.23 9.41
CA LEU A 18 -6.18 2.51 8.09
C LEU A 18 -4.67 2.75 8.20
N ILE A 19 -4.22 3.53 9.19
CA ILE A 19 -2.79 3.79 9.43
C ILE A 19 -2.05 2.50 9.80
N LYS A 20 -2.65 1.65 10.64
CA LYS A 20 -2.07 0.35 11.01
C LYS A 20 -1.97 -0.58 9.81
N ALA A 21 -3.04 -0.72 9.03
CA ALA A 21 -3.08 -1.52 7.81
C ALA A 21 -2.00 -1.06 6.83
N GLN A 22 -1.81 0.26 6.66
CA GLN A 22 -0.73 0.79 5.83
C GLN A 22 0.66 0.46 6.36
N SER A 23 0.87 0.54 7.68
CA SER A 23 2.14 0.14 8.29
C SER A 23 2.47 -1.34 8.02
N THR A 24 1.46 -2.20 8.10
CA THR A 24 1.58 -3.62 7.70
C THR A 24 1.95 -3.74 6.23
N ARG A 25 1.27 -3.02 5.32
CA ARG A 25 1.62 -2.99 3.89
C ARG A 25 3.08 -2.60 3.64
N MET A 26 3.57 -1.56 4.33
CA MET A 26 4.97 -1.13 4.21
C MET A 26 5.95 -2.21 4.68
N SER A 27 5.62 -2.92 5.76
CA SER A 27 6.42 -4.04 6.25
C SER A 27 6.47 -5.19 5.23
N LEU A 28 5.34 -5.51 4.58
CA LEU A 28 5.28 -6.51 3.51
C LEU A 28 6.11 -6.12 2.29
N TYR A 29 6.06 -4.85 1.85
CA TYR A 29 6.94 -4.37 0.78
C TYR A 29 8.42 -4.50 1.14
N LYS A 30 8.77 -4.20 2.40
CA LYS A 30 10.13 -4.35 2.89
C LYS A 30 10.58 -5.80 2.84
N GLU A 31 9.77 -6.73 3.37
CA GLU A 31 10.06 -8.16 3.33
C GLU A 31 10.19 -8.68 1.90
N PHE A 32 9.29 -8.26 1.01
CA PHE A 32 9.33 -8.62 -0.40
C PHE A 32 10.60 -8.14 -1.09
N ASN A 33 11.00 -6.89 -0.85
CA ASN A 33 12.24 -6.34 -1.41
C ASN A 33 13.49 -7.00 -0.81
N ASP A 34 13.53 -7.23 0.50
CA ASP A 34 14.67 -7.86 1.16
C ASP A 34 14.89 -9.29 0.64
N ALA A 35 13.82 -10.08 0.50
CA ALA A 35 13.90 -11.42 -0.07
C ALA A 35 14.39 -11.41 -1.53
N PHE A 36 13.95 -10.44 -2.33
CA PHE A 36 14.46 -10.25 -3.68
C PHE A 36 15.96 -9.90 -3.68
N GLN A 37 16.42 -9.01 -2.79
CA GLN A 37 17.83 -8.65 -2.69
C GLN A 37 18.70 -9.82 -2.23
N ASP A 38 18.21 -10.67 -1.33
CA ASP A 38 18.92 -11.87 -0.90
C ASP A 38 19.00 -12.91 -2.04
N TYR A 39 17.93 -13.08 -2.81
CA TYR A 39 17.93 -13.89 -4.03
C TYR A 39 18.97 -13.38 -5.04
N LEU A 40 18.99 -12.06 -5.30
CA LEU A 40 19.97 -11.44 -6.20
C LEU A 40 21.42 -11.53 -5.71
N LYS A 41 21.67 -11.86 -4.44
CA LYS A 41 23.02 -12.01 -3.87
C LYS A 41 23.38 -13.48 -3.64
N ASP A 42 22.61 -14.41 -4.20
CA ASP A 42 22.75 -15.85 -4.01
C ASP A 42 22.77 -16.27 -2.53
N LYS A 43 22.12 -15.48 -1.66
CA LYS A 43 22.03 -15.76 -0.21
C LYS A 43 20.88 -16.70 0.13
N CYS A 44 19.90 -16.84 -0.76
CA CYS A 44 18.81 -17.80 -0.63
C CYS A 44 18.50 -18.46 -1.98
N PRO A 45 18.03 -19.72 -1.99
CA PRO A 45 17.61 -20.40 -3.21
C PRO A 45 16.29 -19.81 -3.75
N GLU A 46 16.04 -20.03 -5.04
CA GLU A 46 14.83 -19.57 -5.75
C GLU A 46 13.54 -20.03 -5.05
N GLU A 47 13.52 -21.26 -4.53
CA GLU A 47 12.40 -21.84 -3.78
C GLU A 47 12.05 -21.03 -2.51
N GLN A 48 13.08 -20.54 -1.80
CA GLN A 48 12.88 -19.73 -0.60
C GLN A 48 12.33 -18.35 -0.97
N TYR A 49 12.85 -17.74 -2.03
CA TYR A 49 12.32 -16.47 -2.55
C TYR A 49 10.85 -16.61 -2.97
N TYR A 50 10.49 -17.67 -3.71
CA TYR A 50 9.10 -17.93 -4.11
C TYR A 50 8.17 -18.18 -2.92
N SER A 51 8.66 -18.84 -1.87
CA SER A 51 7.91 -19.00 -0.62
C SER A 51 7.57 -17.65 0.00
N VAL A 52 8.55 -16.74 0.09
CA VAL A 52 8.31 -15.37 0.58
C VAL A 52 7.34 -14.63 -0.33
N CYS A 53 7.49 -14.69 -1.66
CA CYS A 53 6.55 -14.08 -2.60
C CYS A 53 5.11 -14.52 -2.36
N ARG A 54 4.88 -15.81 -2.06
CA ARG A 54 3.53 -16.31 -1.74
C ARG A 54 3.01 -15.72 -0.43
N LEU A 55 3.81 -15.75 0.62
CA LEU A 55 3.44 -15.23 1.94
C LEU A 55 3.12 -13.73 1.90
N VAL A 56 3.98 -12.93 1.25
CA VAL A 56 3.73 -11.48 1.15
C VAL A 56 2.53 -11.17 0.27
N THR A 57 2.24 -11.99 -0.76
CA THR A 57 1.04 -11.83 -1.59
C THR A 57 -0.23 -12.08 -0.79
N GLU A 58 -0.25 -13.13 0.04
CA GLU A 58 -1.35 -13.38 0.98
C GLU A 58 -1.52 -12.20 1.95
N GLY A 59 -0.43 -11.70 2.54
CA GLY A 59 -0.46 -10.51 3.39
C GLY A 59 -0.95 -9.25 2.69
N PHE A 60 -0.55 -9.01 1.44
CA PHE A 60 -1.05 -7.87 0.66
C PHE A 60 -2.56 -7.97 0.41
N GLN A 61 -3.06 -9.18 0.15
CA GLN A 61 -4.49 -9.41 -0.04
C GLN A 61 -5.27 -9.15 1.25
N GLU A 62 -4.80 -9.65 2.39
CA GLU A 62 -5.42 -9.43 3.70
C GLU A 62 -5.51 -7.94 4.03
N VAL A 63 -4.40 -7.21 3.91
CA VAL A 63 -4.36 -5.76 4.17
C VAL A 63 -5.24 -4.97 3.19
N SER A 64 -5.33 -5.40 1.93
CA SER A 64 -6.19 -4.74 0.94
C SER A 64 -7.67 -4.95 1.26
N ASN A 65 -8.06 -6.14 1.75
CA ASN A 65 -9.42 -6.41 2.20
C ASN A 65 -9.78 -5.59 3.44
N GLU A 66 -8.87 -5.46 4.40
CA GLU A 66 -9.07 -4.62 5.59
C GLU A 66 -9.33 -3.16 5.19
N ILE A 67 -8.51 -2.60 4.31
CA ILE A 67 -8.66 -1.21 3.86
C ILE A 67 -9.92 -1.03 3.02
N GLN A 68 -10.32 -2.02 2.24
CA GLN A 68 -11.59 -1.96 1.50
C GLN A 68 -12.80 -1.96 2.44
N SER A 69 -12.75 -2.69 3.56
CA SER A 69 -13.79 -2.60 4.60
C SER A 69 -13.83 -1.20 5.21
N ILE A 70 -12.67 -0.59 5.48
CA ILE A 70 -12.61 0.78 6.00
C ILE A 70 -13.18 1.77 4.98
N GLU A 71 -12.85 1.63 3.69
CA GLU A 71 -13.43 2.44 2.61
C GLU A 71 -14.96 2.36 2.60
N GLN A 72 -15.52 1.15 2.74
CA GLN A 72 -16.97 0.94 2.79
C GLN A 72 -17.60 1.63 4.00
N ASP A 73 -17.02 1.47 5.20
CA ASP A 73 -17.51 2.12 6.41
C ASP A 73 -17.49 3.66 6.29
N MET A 74 -16.45 4.23 5.67
CA MET A 74 -16.37 5.67 5.39
C MET A 74 -17.53 6.15 4.55
N ASN A 75 -17.86 5.41 3.49
CA ASN A 75 -18.93 5.78 2.58
C ASN A 75 -20.32 5.57 3.18
N ASP A 76 -20.56 4.40 3.79
CA ASP A 76 -21.90 3.92 4.09
C ASP A 76 -22.33 4.27 5.53
N GLU A 77 -21.43 4.12 6.51
CA GLU A 77 -21.76 4.27 7.95
C GLU A 77 -21.53 5.70 8.45
N TYR A 78 -20.46 6.34 7.96
CA TYR A 78 -20.00 7.66 8.41
C TYR A 78 -20.36 8.79 7.45
N ASN A 79 -20.80 8.49 6.23
CA ASN A 79 -21.12 9.49 5.19
C ASN A 79 -19.93 10.44 4.92
N ARG A 80 -18.71 9.91 4.99
CA ARG A 80 -17.43 10.57 4.69
C ARG A 80 -16.89 10.08 3.35
N LYS A 81 -17.65 10.35 2.30
CA LYS A 81 -17.31 9.97 0.93
C LYS A 81 -15.99 10.59 0.46
N ASP A 82 -15.68 11.79 0.92
CA ASP A 82 -14.41 12.46 0.69
C ASP A 82 -13.21 11.61 1.16
N ILE A 83 -13.24 11.09 2.40
CA ILE A 83 -12.20 10.19 2.91
C ILE A 83 -12.25 8.84 2.17
N GLY A 84 -13.45 8.30 1.91
CA GLY A 84 -13.62 7.07 1.14
C GLY A 84 -12.97 7.14 -0.25
N ASP A 85 -13.15 8.24 -0.97
CA ASP A 85 -12.54 8.48 -2.29
C ASP A 85 -11.00 8.58 -2.19
N MET A 86 -10.46 9.21 -1.14
CA MET A 86 -9.01 9.22 -0.88
C MET A 86 -8.47 7.81 -0.63
N ILE A 87 -9.17 6.99 0.17
CA ILE A 87 -8.78 5.59 0.44
C ILE A 87 -8.81 4.77 -0.85
N ARG A 88 -9.82 4.96 -1.70
CA ARG A 88 -9.90 4.31 -3.02
C ARG A 88 -8.69 4.67 -3.90
N ARG A 89 -8.38 5.97 -4.01
CA ARG A 89 -7.19 6.46 -4.73
C ARG A 89 -5.91 5.82 -4.19
N LEU A 90 -5.77 5.73 -2.86
CA LEU A 90 -4.64 5.08 -2.20
C LEU A 90 -4.54 3.60 -2.61
N GLN A 91 -5.65 2.85 -2.59
CA GLN A 91 -5.66 1.44 -3.00
C GLN A 91 -5.25 1.24 -4.47
N GLU A 92 -5.71 2.11 -5.36
CA GLU A 92 -5.34 2.06 -6.78
C GLU A 92 -3.84 2.32 -6.99
N LYS A 93 -3.28 3.32 -6.30
CA LYS A 93 -1.85 3.62 -6.35
C LYS A 93 -1.00 2.51 -5.73
N GLU A 94 -1.43 1.93 -4.62
CA GLU A 94 -0.73 0.79 -4.01
C GLU A 94 -0.75 -0.45 -4.90
N LYS A 95 -1.87 -0.72 -5.58
CA LYS A 95 -1.96 -1.79 -6.58
C LYS A 95 -1.00 -1.54 -7.75
N ALA A 96 -0.96 -0.32 -8.27
CA ALA A 96 -0.03 0.06 -9.32
C ALA A 96 1.43 -0.10 -8.88
N LYS A 97 1.77 0.33 -7.66
CA LYS A 97 3.10 0.17 -7.07
C LYS A 97 3.52 -1.30 -6.99
N LEU A 98 2.65 -2.19 -6.51
CA LEU A 98 2.92 -3.62 -6.44
C LEU A 98 3.16 -4.19 -7.84
N HIS A 99 2.33 -3.81 -8.82
CA HIS A 99 2.46 -4.25 -10.20
C HIS A 99 3.81 -3.83 -10.82
N GLU A 100 4.19 -2.56 -10.68
CA GLU A 100 5.46 -2.04 -11.19
C GLU A 100 6.66 -2.68 -10.46
N THR A 101 6.55 -2.93 -9.15
CA THR A 101 7.58 -3.62 -8.36
C THR A 101 7.81 -5.04 -8.87
N VAL A 102 6.74 -5.79 -9.13
CA VAL A 102 6.83 -7.17 -9.66
C VAL A 102 7.48 -7.18 -11.05
N HIS A 103 7.08 -6.27 -11.94
CA HIS A 103 7.68 -6.18 -13.27
C HIS A 103 9.17 -5.84 -13.21
N LEU A 104 9.55 -4.88 -12.36
CA LEU A 104 10.95 -4.54 -12.13
C LEU A 104 11.76 -5.77 -11.68
N GLN A 105 11.23 -6.55 -10.75
CA GLN A 105 11.89 -7.77 -10.28
C GLN A 105 12.02 -8.81 -11.40
N ILE A 106 10.96 -9.07 -12.18
CA ILE A 106 10.99 -10.00 -13.31
C ILE A 106 12.05 -9.59 -14.33
N TYR A 107 12.03 -8.34 -14.79
CA TYR A 107 13.00 -7.86 -15.79
C TYR A 107 14.44 -7.88 -15.27
N THR A 108 14.64 -7.61 -13.98
CA THR A 108 15.97 -7.71 -13.35
C THR A 108 16.47 -9.17 -13.36
N ILE A 109 15.60 -10.14 -13.11
CA ILE A 109 15.94 -11.57 -13.18
C ILE A 109 16.24 -11.97 -14.64
N GLU A 110 15.41 -11.55 -15.59
CA GLU A 110 15.61 -11.86 -17.01
C GLU A 110 16.91 -11.25 -17.57
N SER A 111 17.24 -10.02 -17.19
CA SER A 111 18.49 -9.35 -17.55
C SER A 111 19.72 -10.11 -17.04
N ARG A 112 19.61 -10.80 -15.89
CA ARG A 112 20.70 -11.63 -15.37
C ARG A 112 20.79 -13.01 -16.04
N LYS A 113 19.66 -13.55 -16.49
CA LYS A 113 19.56 -14.88 -17.11
C LYS A 113 19.75 -14.86 -18.63
N SER A 114 19.76 -13.69 -19.27
CA SER A 114 19.84 -13.54 -20.73
C SER A 114 20.75 -12.38 -21.15
N ASP A 115 21.23 -12.39 -22.39
CA ASP A 115 22.01 -11.29 -22.98
C ASP A 115 21.13 -10.10 -23.44
N LYS A 116 19.87 -10.03 -22.99
CA LYS A 116 18.97 -8.93 -23.33
C LYS A 116 19.24 -7.72 -22.46
N ASP A 117 19.38 -6.57 -23.12
CA ASP A 117 19.43 -5.26 -22.48
C ASP A 117 18.02 -4.82 -22.09
N TYR A 118 17.78 -4.72 -20.78
CA TYR A 118 16.53 -4.20 -20.21
C TYR A 118 16.72 -2.84 -19.53
N ASP A 119 17.87 -2.18 -19.67
CA ASP A 119 18.23 -0.98 -18.89
C ASP A 119 17.19 0.14 -19.02
N ALA A 120 16.75 0.42 -20.25
CA ALA A 120 15.70 1.41 -20.51
C ALA A 120 14.35 1.03 -19.88
N THR A 121 13.99 -0.26 -19.92
CA THR A 121 12.74 -0.77 -19.32
C THR A 121 12.80 -0.70 -17.79
N LEU A 122 13.92 -1.09 -17.20
CA LEU A 122 14.16 -0.98 -15.76
C LEU A 122 14.13 0.48 -15.31
N GLN A 123 14.71 1.40 -16.10
CA GLN A 123 14.65 2.83 -15.81
C GLN A 123 13.21 3.35 -15.84
N GLU A 124 12.41 2.97 -16.83
CA GLU A 124 11.00 3.37 -16.93
C GLU A 124 10.19 2.92 -15.70
N HIS A 125 10.32 1.66 -15.28
CA HIS A 125 9.65 1.16 -14.08
C HIS A 125 10.09 1.90 -12.81
N ASN A 126 11.36 2.24 -12.67
CA ASN A 126 11.86 3.02 -11.53
C ASN A 126 11.30 4.44 -11.50
N THR A 127 11.18 5.11 -12.66
CA THR A 127 10.55 6.43 -12.77
C THR A 127 9.09 6.35 -12.34
N ARG A 128 8.33 5.38 -12.86
CA ARG A 128 6.92 5.17 -12.48
C ARG A 128 6.75 4.88 -10.99
N LEU A 129 7.62 4.04 -10.41
CA LEU A 129 7.59 3.75 -8.97
C LEU A 129 7.84 5.00 -8.12
N THR A 130 8.71 5.91 -8.60
CA THR A 130 8.97 7.19 -7.92
C THR A 130 7.73 8.08 -7.97
N GLU A 131 7.09 8.21 -9.14
CA GLU A 131 5.86 8.98 -9.32
C GLU A 131 4.72 8.44 -8.46
N ILE A 132 4.48 7.12 -8.50
CA ILE A 132 3.46 6.45 -7.67
C ILE A 132 3.75 6.64 -6.19
N GLY A 133 5.03 6.58 -5.78
CA GLY A 133 5.43 6.83 -4.40
C GLY A 133 5.10 8.25 -3.93
N ASN A 134 5.30 9.25 -4.79
CA ASN A 134 4.92 10.63 -4.50
C ASN A 134 3.40 10.78 -4.38
N ASP A 135 2.64 10.21 -5.32
CA ASP A 135 1.17 10.23 -5.28
C ASP A 135 0.63 9.60 -3.99
N ILE A 136 1.20 8.48 -3.56
CA ILE A 136 0.83 7.81 -2.30
C ILE A 136 1.08 8.75 -1.11
N ASN A 137 2.22 9.44 -1.07
CA ASN A 137 2.54 10.37 0.01
C ASN A 137 1.57 11.57 0.04
N GLU A 138 1.25 12.13 -1.13
CA GLU A 138 0.28 13.23 -1.23
C GLU A 138 -1.11 12.81 -0.71
N ILE A 139 -1.60 11.63 -1.11
CA ILE A 139 -2.87 11.09 -0.62
C ILE A 139 -2.83 10.89 0.91
N TRP A 140 -1.70 10.43 1.45
CA TRP A 140 -1.55 10.29 2.90
C TRP A 140 -1.56 11.62 3.64
N ASP A 141 -1.00 12.66 3.06
CA ASP A 141 -1.03 13.99 3.66
C ASP A 141 -2.45 14.58 3.63
N GLU A 142 -3.21 14.36 2.54
CA GLU A 142 -4.65 14.67 2.47
C GLU A 142 -5.43 13.94 3.60
N ILE A 143 -5.26 12.63 3.74
CA ILE A 143 -5.95 11.83 4.77
C ILE A 143 -5.59 12.27 6.19
N ARG A 144 -4.32 12.60 6.45
CA ARG A 144 -3.86 13.07 7.77
C ARG A 144 -4.41 14.45 8.10
N GLN A 145 -4.50 15.34 7.11
CA GLN A 145 -5.11 16.65 7.29
C GLN A 145 -6.58 16.49 7.72
N GLU A 146 -7.36 15.72 6.96
CA GLU A 146 -8.77 15.43 7.28
C GLU A 146 -8.94 14.80 8.68
N SER A 147 -8.06 13.86 9.04
CA SER A 147 -8.06 13.25 10.37
C SER A 147 -7.76 14.26 11.50
N THR A 148 -6.92 15.25 11.24
CA THR A 148 -6.55 16.28 12.22
C THR A 148 -7.70 17.26 12.41
N GLU A 149 -8.32 17.69 11.32
CA GLU A 149 -9.50 18.57 11.35
C GLU A 149 -10.66 17.93 12.11
N LEU A 150 -10.91 16.63 11.90
CA LEU A 150 -11.88 15.85 12.67
C LEU A 150 -11.58 15.81 14.17
N THR A 151 -10.31 15.59 14.53
CA THR A 151 -9.90 15.52 15.94
C THR A 151 -10.08 16.87 16.64
N TYR A 152 -9.80 17.97 15.93
CA TYR A 152 -9.98 19.31 16.46
C TYR A 152 -11.46 19.63 16.68
N ALA A 153 -12.33 19.32 15.71
CA ALA A 153 -13.77 19.53 15.81
C ALA A 153 -14.42 18.77 17.00
N LEU A 154 -13.80 17.67 17.44
CA LEU A 154 -14.22 16.89 18.60
C LEU A 154 -13.75 17.44 19.95
N SER A 155 -12.71 18.28 19.93
CA SER A 155 -12.09 18.84 21.14
C SER A 155 -12.66 20.21 21.53
N THR A 156 -13.54 20.78 20.69
CA THR A 156 -14.20 22.09 20.83
C THR A 156 -15.69 21.95 21.01
#